data_AF-A0A8C3LJC7-F1
#
_entry.id   AF-A0A8C3LJC7-F1
#
_cell.length_a   1.000
_cell.length_b   1.000
_cell.length_c   1.000
_cell.angle_alpha   90.00
_cell.angle_beta   90.00
_cell.angle_gamma   90.00
#
_symmetry.space_group_name_H-M   'P 1'
#
loop_
_entity.id
_entity.type
_entity.pdbx_description
1 polymer ?
#
loop_
_entity_poly.entity_id
_entity_poly.type
_entity_poly.pdbx_seq_one_letter_code
_entity_poly.pdbx_strand_id
1 'polypeptide(L)'
;MEQSFNEREAIGWMRENWYKTFLFSVAYVILIFGVQYLMKERRGYNLRMPLALWSLGLTLFSAIGTHRTWKHMVFMLTTVGFKQSVCNQLFYVDPICKLWVYLFVLSKVLELGDTVFIVLRKQKLIFLHWYHHILTLIYGWYCYKEMLSGGGWFITLNLTIHAVMYSYYTVRAVGFRLPR
;
A
#
# COMPACT_ATOMS: atom_id res chain seq x y z
N MET A 1 -19.28 4.31 -10.28
CA MET A 1 -18.09 3.45 -10.09
C MET A 1 -17.99 2.91 -8.67
N GLU A 2 -17.98 3.76 -7.62
CA GLU A 2 -17.89 3.28 -6.22
C GLU A 2 -19.13 2.45 -5.79
N GLN A 3 -20.35 2.94 -6.09
CA GLN A 3 -21.59 2.24 -5.74
C GLN A 3 -21.85 0.94 -6.53
N SER A 4 -21.23 0.79 -7.71
CA SER A 4 -21.42 -0.36 -8.61
C SER A 4 -20.36 -1.45 -8.44
N PHE A 5 -19.41 -1.29 -7.52
CA PHE A 5 -18.35 -2.28 -7.30
C PHE A 5 -18.91 -3.51 -6.60
N ASN A 6 -18.75 -4.69 -7.20
CA ASN A 6 -19.25 -5.94 -6.65
C ASN A 6 -18.21 -6.55 -5.69
N GLU A 7 -18.37 -6.28 -4.39
CA GLU A 7 -17.44 -6.76 -3.36
C GLU A 7 -17.35 -8.28 -3.33
N ARG A 8 -18.46 -8.99 -3.56
CA ARG A 8 -18.49 -10.46 -3.51
C ARG A 8 -17.64 -11.08 -4.61
N GLU A 9 -17.69 -10.50 -5.81
CA GLU A 9 -16.88 -10.94 -6.94
C GLU A 9 -15.40 -10.63 -6.72
N ALA A 10 -15.07 -9.43 -6.23
CA ALA A 10 -13.70 -9.05 -5.90
C ALA A 10 -13.09 -9.93 -4.80
N ILE A 11 -13.87 -10.27 -3.77
CA ILE A 11 -13.44 -11.16 -2.68
C ILE A 11 -13.34 -12.60 -3.17
N GLY A 12 -14.28 -13.06 -4.00
CA GLY A 12 -14.21 -14.36 -4.66
C GLY A 12 -12.93 -14.51 -5.48
N TRP A 13 -12.65 -13.52 -6.32
CA TRP A 13 -11.41 -13.46 -7.09
C TRP A 13 -10.18 -13.44 -6.19
N MET A 14 -10.15 -12.61 -5.14
CA MET A 14 -9.01 -12.58 -4.22
C MET A 14 -8.82 -13.90 -3.46
N ARG A 15 -9.90 -14.60 -3.13
CA ARG A 15 -9.87 -15.90 -2.46
C ARG A 15 -9.28 -16.99 -3.36
N GLU A 16 -9.69 -17.03 -4.62
CA GLU A 16 -9.15 -17.98 -5.61
C GLU A 16 -7.69 -17.67 -5.95
N ASN A 17 -7.34 -16.38 -5.99
CA ASN A 17 -6.03 -15.90 -6.42
C ASN A 17 -5.05 -15.67 -5.26
N TRP A 18 -5.38 -16.12 -4.04
CA TRP A 18 -4.53 -15.98 -2.86
C TRP A 18 -3.11 -16.50 -3.06
N TYR A 19 -2.94 -17.63 -3.77
CA TYR A 19 -1.62 -18.20 -4.07
C TYR A 19 -0.73 -17.26 -4.91
N LYS A 20 -1.32 -16.32 -5.65
CA LYS A 20 -0.57 -15.32 -6.43
C LYS A 20 0.21 -14.38 -5.52
N THR A 21 -0.19 -14.16 -4.27
CA THR A 21 0.57 -13.32 -3.31
C THR A 21 1.94 -13.91 -3.01
N PHE A 22 2.01 -15.23 -2.81
CA PHE A 22 3.26 -15.96 -2.65
C PHE A 22 4.09 -15.93 -3.94
N LEU A 23 3.45 -16.12 -5.10
CA LEU A 23 4.13 -16.02 -6.39
C LEU A 23 4.75 -14.63 -6.60
N PHE A 24 4.00 -13.55 -6.33
CA PHE A 24 4.50 -12.19 -6.41
C PHE A 24 5.64 -11.94 -5.42
N SER A 25 5.56 -12.49 -4.20
CA SER A 25 6.62 -12.35 -3.19
C SER A 25 7.92 -13.06 -3.61
N VAL A 26 7.81 -14.28 -4.15
CA VAL A 26 8.97 -15.02 -4.69
C VAL A 26 9.55 -14.29 -5.91
N ALA A 27 8.70 -13.89 -6.85
CA ALA A 27 9.13 -13.13 -8.03
C ALA A 27 9.81 -11.81 -7.64
N TYR A 28 9.28 -11.12 -6.64
CA TYR A 28 9.86 -9.89 -6.09
C TYR A 28 11.25 -10.11 -5.47
N VAL A 29 11.44 -11.18 -4.69
CA VAL A 29 12.75 -11.54 -4.13
C VAL A 29 13.75 -11.82 -5.25
N ILE A 30 13.37 -12.65 -6.23
CA ILE A 30 14.21 -12.96 -7.40
C ILE A 30 14.57 -11.68 -8.16
N LEU A 31 13.61 -10.79 -8.37
CA LEU A 31 13.82 -9.53 -9.07
C LEU A 31 14.78 -8.62 -8.29
N ILE A 32 14.60 -8.44 -6.97
CA ILE A 32 15.49 -7.60 -6.15
C ILE A 32 16.93 -8.12 -6.22
N PHE A 33 17.14 -9.40 -5.94
CA PHE A 33 18.49 -9.97 -5.91
C PHE A 33 19.10 -10.07 -7.31
N GLY A 34 18.29 -10.36 -8.33
CA GLY A 34 18.72 -10.38 -9.73
C GLY A 34 19.13 -8.99 -10.22
N VAL A 35 18.31 -7.96 -9.99
CA VAL A 35 18.66 -6.57 -10.35
C VAL A 35 19.87 -6.10 -9.53
N GLN A 36 19.97 -6.46 -8.26
CA GLN A 36 21.12 -6.12 -7.42
C GLN A 36 22.42 -6.73 -7.95
N TYR A 37 22.37 -7.99 -8.44
CA TYR A 37 23.49 -8.66 -9.08
C TYR A 37 23.88 -7.98 -10.39
N LEU A 38 22.93 -7.69 -11.28
CA LEU A 38 23.17 -6.98 -12.55
C LEU A 38 23.71 -5.56 -12.33
N MET A 39 23.25 -4.90 -11.29
CA MET A 39 23.69 -3.55 -10.93
C MET A 39 25.10 -3.55 -10.34
N LYS A 40 25.69 -4.69 -9.94
CA LYS A 40 27.04 -4.73 -9.36
C LYS A 40 28.07 -4.05 -10.27
N GLU A 41 28.00 -4.34 -11.57
CA GLU A 41 28.92 -3.81 -12.60
C GLU A 41 28.48 -2.47 -13.21
N ARG A 42 27.23 -2.03 -13.01
CA ARG A 42 26.71 -0.79 -13.60
C ARG A 42 26.79 0.42 -12.64
N ARG A 43 26.77 1.64 -13.19
CA ARG A 43 26.62 2.87 -12.39
C ARG A 43 25.14 3.06 -12.01
N GLY A 44 24.87 3.65 -10.85
CA GLY A 44 23.50 3.91 -10.40
C GLY A 44 22.79 4.92 -11.31
N TYR A 45 21.53 4.64 -11.65
CA TYR A 45 20.75 5.53 -12.52
C TYR A 45 20.23 6.75 -11.76
N ASN A 46 20.18 7.90 -12.42
CA ASN A 46 19.59 9.12 -11.84
C ASN A 46 18.07 9.14 -12.09
N LEU A 47 17.34 8.31 -11.34
CA LEU A 47 15.88 8.16 -11.44
C LEU A 47 15.11 9.13 -10.53
N ARG A 48 15.66 10.31 -10.23
CA ARG A 48 15.04 11.27 -9.30
C ARG A 48 13.66 11.74 -9.76
N MET A 49 13.53 12.09 -11.04
CA MET A 49 12.27 12.61 -11.58
C MET A 49 11.20 11.50 -11.69
N PRO A 50 11.50 10.30 -12.23
CA PRO A 50 10.57 9.16 -12.17
C PRO A 50 10.15 8.81 -10.74
N LEU A 51 11.09 8.81 -9.78
CA LEU A 51 10.79 8.55 -8.37
C LEU A 51 9.89 9.64 -7.78
N ALA A 52 10.11 10.91 -8.13
CA ALA A 52 9.27 12.01 -7.67
C ALA A 52 7.83 11.87 -8.18
N LEU A 53 7.65 11.57 -9.48
CA LEU A 53 6.32 11.34 -10.06
C LEU A 53 5.63 10.12 -9.45
N TRP A 54 6.39 9.05 -9.24
CA TRP A 54 5.91 7.84 -8.60
C TRP A 54 5.45 8.09 -7.16
N SER A 55 6.29 8.73 -6.34
CA SER A 55 5.95 9.11 -4.96
C SER A 55 4.78 10.08 -4.91
N LEU A 56 4.67 11.01 -5.86
CA LEU A 56 3.54 11.94 -5.95
C LEU A 56 2.23 11.20 -6.26
N GLY A 57 2.27 10.24 -7.19
CA GLY A 57 1.12 9.37 -7.48
C GLY A 57 0.65 8.60 -6.25
N LEU A 58 1.58 7.96 -5.54
CA LEU A 58 1.28 7.24 -4.30
C LEU A 58 0.80 8.17 -3.17
N THR A 59 1.30 9.40 -3.12
CA THR A 59 0.84 10.43 -2.19
C THR A 59 -0.62 10.80 -2.44
N LEU A 60 -0.97 11.14 -3.69
CA LEU A 60 -2.34 11.50 -4.05
C LEU A 60 -3.30 10.35 -3.79
N PHE A 61 -2.92 9.14 -4.19
CA PHE A 61 -3.69 7.94 -3.92
C PHE A 61 -3.94 7.75 -2.41
N SER A 62 -2.88 7.82 -1.60
CA SER A 62 -2.97 7.63 -0.15
C SER A 62 -3.75 8.74 0.54
N ALA A 63 -3.63 9.99 0.07
CA ALA A 63 -4.32 11.15 0.62
C ALA A 63 -5.83 11.09 0.36
N ILE A 64 -6.24 10.76 -0.87
CA ILE A 64 -7.66 10.59 -1.21
C ILE A 64 -8.24 9.40 -0.44
N GLY A 65 -7.52 8.28 -0.39
CA GLY A 65 -7.95 7.10 0.38
C GLY A 65 -8.12 7.41 1.86
N THR A 66 -7.14 8.07 2.48
CA THR A 66 -7.21 8.51 3.88
C THR A 66 -8.42 9.41 4.12
N HIS A 67 -8.65 10.42 3.28
CA HIS A 67 -9.78 11.33 3.46
C HIS A 67 -11.13 10.59 3.42
N ARG A 68 -11.27 9.61 2.51
CA ARG A 68 -12.49 8.82 2.34
C ARG A 68 -12.71 7.85 3.50
N THR A 69 -11.68 7.07 3.87
CA THR A 69 -11.81 6.08 4.94
C THR A 69 -11.91 6.73 6.32
N TRP A 70 -11.24 7.86 6.54
CA TRP A 70 -11.33 8.61 7.80
C TRP A 70 -12.72 9.18 8.05
N LYS A 71 -13.38 9.72 7.02
CA LYS A 71 -14.78 10.18 7.12
C LYS A 71 -15.71 9.08 7.63
N HIS A 72 -15.57 7.87 7.10
CA HIS A 72 -16.35 6.72 7.53
C HIS A 72 -15.96 6.26 8.96
N MET A 73 -14.66 6.23 9.29
CA MET A 73 -14.21 5.88 10.64
C MET A 73 -14.72 6.86 11.71
N VAL A 74 -14.67 8.17 11.43
CA VAL A 74 -15.21 9.19 12.36
C VAL A 74 -16.72 9.00 12.54
N PHE A 75 -17.47 8.77 11.47
CA PHE A 75 -18.90 8.49 11.56
C PHE A 75 -19.19 7.25 12.40
N MET A 76 -18.46 6.15 12.19
CA MET A 76 -18.61 4.92 12.97
C MET A 76 -18.28 5.12 14.45
N LEU A 77 -17.26 5.93 14.75
CA LEU A 77 -16.87 6.25 16.12
C LEU A 77 -17.92 7.07 16.87
N THR A 78 -18.54 8.05 16.20
CA THR A 78 -19.53 8.93 16.83
C THR A 78 -20.91 8.28 16.95
N THR A 79 -21.26 7.36 16.05
CA THR A 79 -22.60 6.72 16.04
C THR A 79 -22.67 5.41 16.80
N VAL A 80 -21.66 4.54 16.66
CA VAL A 80 -21.69 3.15 17.17
C VAL A 80 -20.69 2.89 18.28
N GLY A 81 -19.68 3.76 18.42
CA GLY A 81 -18.65 3.68 19.45
C GLY A 81 -17.42 2.83 19.06
N PHE A 82 -16.34 2.99 19.83
CA PHE A 82 -15.01 2.45 19.50
C PHE A 82 -14.98 0.91 19.42
N LYS A 83 -15.56 0.22 20.42
CA LYS A 83 -15.57 -1.25 20.47
C LYS A 83 -16.20 -1.85 19.20
N GLN A 84 -17.32 -1.28 18.78
CA GLN A 84 -18.03 -1.75 17.59
C GLN A 84 -17.32 -1.37 16.29
N SER A 85 -16.62 -0.23 16.24
CA SER A 85 -15.79 0.13 15.08
C SER A 85 -14.64 -0.86 14.82
N VAL A 86 -14.12 -1.50 15.87
CA VAL A 86 -13.03 -2.50 15.77
C VAL A 86 -13.59 -3.89 15.52
N CYS A 87 -14.69 -4.27 16.17
CA CYS A 87 -15.22 -5.64 16.07
C CYS A 87 -16.06 -5.89 14.79
N ASN A 88 -16.53 -4.84 14.11
CA ASN A 88 -17.46 -4.98 13.00
C ASN A 88 -16.78 -4.99 11.62
N GLN A 89 -17.38 -5.72 10.68
CA GLN A 89 -16.95 -5.87 9.29
C GLN A 89 -17.66 -4.87 8.34
N LEU A 90 -18.52 -3.99 8.86
CA LEU A 90 -19.22 -2.92 8.10
C LEU A 90 -18.31 -2.15 7.14
N PHE A 91 -17.04 -1.96 7.50
CA PHE A 91 -16.05 -1.28 6.67
C PHE A 91 -15.83 -1.95 5.29
N TYR A 92 -16.00 -3.27 5.19
CA TYR A 92 -15.83 -4.02 3.94
C TYR A 92 -17.07 -3.98 3.04
N VAL A 93 -18.24 -3.66 3.61
CA VAL A 93 -19.53 -3.67 2.91
C VAL A 93 -19.97 -2.26 2.52
N ASP A 94 -19.46 -1.24 3.21
CA ASP A 94 -19.76 0.15 2.91
C ASP A 94 -19.42 0.50 1.45
N PRO A 95 -20.34 1.12 0.70
CA PRO A 95 -20.21 1.31 -0.74
C PRO A 95 -19.03 2.21 -1.13
N ILE A 96 -18.58 3.09 -0.22
CA ILE A 96 -17.40 3.92 -0.45
C ILE A 96 -16.16 3.13 -0.05
N CYS A 97 -16.14 2.54 1.15
CA CYS A 97 -14.93 1.91 1.69
C CYS A 97 -14.53 0.63 0.95
N LYS A 98 -15.49 -0.16 0.43
CA LYS A 98 -15.20 -1.43 -0.26
C LYS A 98 -14.24 -1.30 -1.44
N LEU A 99 -14.37 -0.22 -2.22
CA LEU A 99 -13.49 0.06 -3.35
C LEU A 99 -12.11 0.51 -2.87
N TRP A 100 -12.05 1.34 -1.83
CA TRP A 100 -10.79 1.81 -1.25
C TRP A 100 -9.99 0.69 -0.59
N VAL A 101 -10.67 -0.27 0.04
CA VAL A 101 -10.05 -1.48 0.58
C VAL A 101 -9.43 -2.33 -0.54
N TYR A 102 -10.17 -2.55 -1.63
CA TYR A 102 -9.64 -3.29 -2.77
C TYR A 102 -8.42 -2.59 -3.39
N LEU A 103 -8.52 -1.27 -3.61
CA LEU A 103 -7.42 -0.48 -4.14
C LEU A 103 -6.22 -0.45 -3.20
N PHE A 104 -6.42 -0.46 -1.88
CA PHE A 104 -5.35 -0.56 -0.90
C PHE A 104 -4.56 -1.86 -1.01
N VAL A 105 -5.24 -2.99 -1.18
CA VAL A 105 -4.55 -4.28 -1.38
C VAL A 105 -3.77 -4.27 -2.70
N LEU A 106 -4.36 -3.70 -3.76
CA LEU A 106 -3.68 -3.55 -5.04
C LEU A 106 -2.47 -2.60 -4.94
N SER A 107 -2.55 -1.54 -4.13
CA SER A 107 -1.44 -0.60 -3.94
C SER A 107 -0.22 -1.29 -3.33
N LYS A 108 -0.38 -2.34 -2.52
CA LYS A 108 0.75 -3.12 -1.98
C LYS A 108 1.58 -3.80 -3.06
N VAL A 109 0.97 -4.19 -4.18
CA VAL A 109 1.70 -4.71 -5.34
C VAL A 109 2.49 -3.58 -6.01
N LEU A 110 1.89 -2.39 -6.13
CA LEU A 110 2.58 -1.22 -6.70
C LEU A 110 3.75 -0.79 -5.81
N GLU A 111 3.58 -0.74 -4.49
CA GLU A 111 4.62 -0.37 -3.51
C GLU A 111 5.89 -1.23 -3.63
N LEU A 112 5.82 -2.45 -4.16
CA LEU A 112 7.00 -3.26 -4.47
C LEU A 112 7.98 -2.53 -5.42
N GLY A 113 7.46 -1.67 -6.30
CA GLY A 113 8.25 -0.82 -7.19
C GLY A 113 9.24 0.10 -6.47
N ASP A 114 8.97 0.49 -5.22
CA ASP A 114 9.86 1.35 -4.44
C ASP A 114 11.24 0.71 -4.25
N THR A 115 11.27 -0.61 -3.99
CA THR A 115 12.54 -1.34 -3.87
C THR A 115 13.30 -1.41 -5.18
N VAL A 116 12.60 -1.53 -6.31
CA VAL A 116 13.23 -1.55 -7.63
C VAL A 116 13.94 -0.22 -7.86
N PHE A 117 13.32 0.91 -7.53
CA PHE A 117 13.97 2.21 -7.59
C PHE A 117 15.18 2.33 -6.65
N ILE A 118 15.14 1.76 -5.44
CA ILE A 118 16.26 1.76 -4.49
C ILE A 118 17.45 0.98 -5.08
N VAL A 119 17.22 -0.21 -5.60
CA VAL A 119 18.27 -1.08 -6.18
C VAL A 119 18.85 -0.44 -7.45
N LEU A 120 18.01 0.08 -8.34
CA LEU A 120 18.44 0.76 -9.57
C LEU A 120 19.26 2.04 -9.30
N ARG A 121 19.05 2.68 -8.14
CA ARG A 121 19.83 3.85 -7.70
C ARG A 121 21.08 3.48 -6.89
N LYS A 122 21.40 2.18 -6.75
CA LYS A 122 22.48 1.69 -5.87
C LYS A 122 22.38 2.20 -4.43
N GLN A 123 21.16 2.37 -3.92
CA GLN A 123 20.94 2.72 -2.52
C GLN A 123 20.96 1.45 -1.66
N LYS A 124 21.34 1.58 -0.39
CA LYS A 124 21.40 0.45 0.55
C LYS A 124 19.97 -0.04 0.85
N LEU A 125 19.63 -1.22 0.34
CA LEU A 125 18.38 -1.89 0.64
C LEU A 125 18.47 -2.51 2.06
N ILE A 126 17.71 -1.95 3.00
CA ILE A 126 17.68 -2.45 4.39
C ILE A 126 16.75 -3.65 4.51
N PHE A 127 17.09 -4.59 5.39
CA PHE A 127 16.31 -5.81 5.61
C PHE A 127 14.84 -5.52 5.92
N LEU A 128 14.60 -4.58 6.84
CA LEU A 128 13.27 -4.20 7.29
C LEU A 128 12.37 -3.78 6.13
N HIS A 129 12.91 -3.10 5.11
CA HIS A 129 12.12 -2.52 4.04
C HIS A 129 11.54 -3.62 3.11
N TRP A 130 12.39 -4.47 2.53
CA TRP A 130 11.91 -5.49 1.61
C TRP A 130 11.10 -6.58 2.33
N TYR A 131 11.45 -6.90 3.57
CA TYR A 131 10.68 -7.83 4.42
C TYR A 131 9.31 -7.25 4.76
N HIS A 132 9.23 -5.97 5.12
CA HIS A 132 7.98 -5.28 5.40
C HIS A 132 7.06 -5.28 4.17
N HIS A 133 7.58 -4.97 2.97
CA HIS A 133 6.77 -4.98 1.74
C HIS A 133 6.19 -6.36 1.38
N ILE A 134 6.94 -7.44 1.60
CA ILE A 134 6.41 -8.81 1.43
C ILE A 134 5.32 -9.09 2.45
N LEU A 135 5.58 -8.78 3.72
CA LEU A 135 4.66 -9.05 4.81
C LEU A 135 3.35 -8.28 4.64
N THR A 136 3.40 -6.99 4.29
CA THR A 136 2.20 -6.17 4.09
C THR A 136 1.41 -6.59 2.87
N LEU A 137 2.05 -7.11 1.81
CA LEU A 137 1.36 -7.68 0.65
C LEU A 137 0.56 -8.93 1.04
N ILE A 138 1.21 -9.91 1.67
CA ILE A 138 0.56 -11.17 2.08
C ILE A 138 -0.53 -10.89 3.12
N TYR A 139 -0.21 -10.08 4.12
CA TYR A 139 -1.14 -9.74 5.20
C TYR A 139 -2.34 -8.94 4.70
N GLY A 140 -2.12 -7.93 3.82
CA GLY A 140 -3.20 -7.11 3.26
C GLY A 140 -4.22 -7.95 2.48
N TRP A 141 -3.74 -8.87 1.65
CA TRP A 141 -4.61 -9.77 0.90
C TRP A 141 -5.34 -10.77 1.80
N TYR A 142 -4.71 -11.19 2.90
CA TYR A 142 -5.30 -12.12 3.87
C TYR A 142 -6.46 -11.46 4.59
N CYS A 143 -6.22 -10.26 5.12
CA CYS A 143 -7.22 -9.47 5.81
C CYS A 143 -8.40 -9.13 4.89
N TYR A 144 -8.19 -8.97 3.58
CA TYR A 144 -9.28 -8.76 2.64
C TYR A 144 -10.10 -10.03 2.39
N LYS A 145 -9.42 -11.16 2.14
CA LYS A 145 -10.07 -12.46 1.90
C LYS A 145 -10.95 -12.90 3.07
N GLU A 146 -10.47 -12.72 4.30
CA GLU A 146 -11.17 -13.13 5.52
C GLU A 146 -12.06 -12.02 6.10
N MET A 147 -12.12 -10.84 5.45
CA MET A 147 -12.79 -9.64 5.96
C MET A 147 -12.49 -9.40 7.46
N LEU A 148 -11.20 -9.42 7.83
CA LEU A 148 -10.83 -9.47 9.25
C LEU A 148 -11.39 -8.24 9.99
N SER A 149 -12.13 -8.47 11.08
CA SER A 149 -12.62 -7.39 11.93
C SER A 149 -11.46 -6.51 12.41
N GLY A 150 -11.63 -5.19 12.34
CA GLY A 150 -10.60 -4.21 12.68
C GLY A 150 -9.65 -3.87 11.54
N GLY A 151 -9.76 -4.56 10.39
CA GLY A 151 -8.98 -4.24 9.18
C GLY A 151 -9.19 -2.81 8.70
N GLY A 152 -10.36 -2.20 8.95
CA GLY A 152 -10.62 -0.79 8.59
C GLY A 152 -9.72 0.21 9.31
N TRP A 153 -9.40 -0.04 10.59
CA TRP A 153 -8.43 0.76 11.33
C TRP A 153 -7.02 0.59 10.79
N PHE A 154 -6.62 -0.65 10.54
CA PHE A 154 -5.31 -0.95 9.96
C PHE A 154 -5.10 -0.24 8.61
N ILE A 155 -6.09 -0.36 7.70
CA ILE A 155 -6.04 0.26 6.37
C ILE A 155 -6.00 1.79 6.49
N THR A 156 -6.87 2.36 7.31
CA THR A 156 -6.97 3.82 7.46
C THR A 156 -5.68 4.42 8.02
N LEU A 157 -5.11 3.82 9.07
CA LEU A 157 -3.84 4.25 9.64
C LEU A 157 -2.68 4.06 8.66
N ASN A 158 -2.66 2.94 7.93
CA ASN A 158 -1.62 2.67 6.93
C ASN A 158 -1.67 3.68 5.79
N LEU A 159 -2.85 3.98 5.25
CA LEU A 159 -3.03 5.03 4.23
C LEU A 159 -2.59 6.40 4.74
N THR A 160 -2.90 6.72 6.01
CA THR A 160 -2.50 8.00 6.63
C THR A 160 -0.98 8.12 6.69
N ILE A 161 -0.30 7.07 7.18
CA ILE A 161 1.17 7.04 7.26
C ILE A 161 1.78 7.13 5.86
N HIS A 162 1.25 6.41 4.87
CA HIS A 162 1.75 6.47 3.49
C HIS A 162 1.53 7.86 2.86
N ALA A 163 0.41 8.52 3.14
CA ALA A 163 0.18 9.89 2.68
C ALA A 163 1.26 10.84 3.19
N VAL A 164 1.63 10.75 4.48
CA VAL A 164 2.70 11.57 5.07
C VAL A 164 4.08 11.17 4.54
N MET A 165 4.38 9.88 4.52
CA MET A 165 5.69 9.34 4.13
C MET A 165 6.01 9.63 2.66
N TYR A 166 5.08 9.39 1.74
CA TYR A 166 5.29 9.71 0.32
C TYR A 166 5.26 11.22 0.03
N SER A 167 4.49 12.00 0.80
CA SER A 167 4.59 13.47 0.73
C SER A 167 6.00 13.93 1.04
N TYR A 168 6.60 13.38 2.11
CA TYR A 168 7.99 13.67 2.47
C TYR A 168 8.96 13.26 1.36
N TYR A 169 8.81 12.07 0.76
CA TYR A 169 9.66 11.65 -0.36
C TYR A 169 9.51 12.53 -1.60
N THR A 170 8.28 12.97 -1.90
CA THR A 170 8.02 13.89 -3.01
C THR A 170 8.73 15.23 -2.79
N VAL A 171 8.58 15.84 -1.61
CA VAL A 171 9.25 17.10 -1.25
C VAL A 171 10.78 16.96 -1.31
N ARG A 172 11.31 15.85 -0.79
CA ARG A 172 12.75 15.54 -0.83
C ARG A 172 13.26 15.32 -2.25
N ALA A 173 12.46 14.72 -3.13
CA ALA A 173 12.83 14.46 -4.53
C ALA A 173 12.81 15.74 -5.39
N VAL A 174 11.90 16.67 -5.09
CA VAL A 174 11.84 18.02 -5.72
C VAL A 174 12.99 18.94 -5.27
N GLY A 175 13.75 18.54 -4.24
CA GLY A 175 14.98 19.23 -3.84
C GLY A 175 14.83 20.25 -2.72
N PHE A 176 13.64 20.36 -2.12
CA PHE A 176 13.46 21.12 -0.88
C PHE A 176 14.14 20.36 0.28
N ARG A 177 15.27 20.90 0.74
CA ARG A 177 15.94 20.44 1.96
C ARG A 177 15.13 20.92 3.16
N LEU A 178 14.26 20.06 3.68
CA LEU A 178 13.69 20.25 5.03
C LEU A 178 14.86 20.39 6.04
N PRO A 179 14.86 21.43 6.90
CA PRO A 179 15.85 21.57 7.95
C PRO A 179 15.77 20.36 8.90
N ARG A 180 16.94 19.91 9.36
CA ARG A 180 17.12 18.75 10.26
C ARG A 180 16.59 19.05 11.66
#